data_AF-A0A2D4JYI6-F1
#
_entry.id   AF-A0A2D4JYI6-F1
#
_cell.length_a   1.000
_cell.length_b   1.000
_cell.length_c   1.000
_cell.angle_alpha   90.00
_cell.angle_beta   90.00
_cell.angle_gamma   90.00
#
_symmetry.space_group_name_H-M   'P 1'
#
loop_
_entity.id
_entity.type
_entity.pdbx_description
1 polymer ?
#
loop_
_entity_poly.entity_id
_entity_poly.type
_entity_poly.pdbx_seq_one_letter_code
_entity_poly.pdbx_strand_id
1 'polypeptide(L)'
;AMDHDEMSKVFQEWNKTELDSFLIEITADILKFRDSDGKHLLPKIRDSAGQKGTGKWTAISALEYGVPVTLIGEAVFARCLSSLKDERVQASKLLTGPKAQAFSG
;
A
#
# COMPACT_ATOMS: atom_id res chain seq x y z
N ALA A 1 7.64 -0.24 16.18
CA ALA A 1 7.35 -0.15 14.75
C ALA A 1 8.53 0.51 14.07
N MET A 2 8.90 0.07 12.86
CA MET A 2 10.02 0.67 12.13
C MET A 2 9.70 2.10 11.71
N ASP A 3 10.71 2.96 11.64
CA ASP A 3 10.59 4.27 11.02
C ASP A 3 10.78 4.21 9.49
N HIS A 4 10.59 5.34 8.79
CA HIS A 4 10.65 5.39 7.33
C HIS A 4 12.08 5.22 6.78
N ASP A 5 13.10 5.68 7.52
CA ASP A 5 14.50 5.52 7.12
C ASP A 5 14.93 4.05 7.28
N GLU A 6 14.48 3.38 8.35
CA GLU A 6 14.65 1.94 8.55
C GLU A 6 13.93 1.12 7.46
N MET A 7 12.69 1.47 7.12
CA MET A 7 11.96 0.82 6.02
C MET A 7 12.69 1.03 4.68
N SER A 8 13.15 2.25 4.38
CA SER A 8 13.89 2.53 3.14
C SER A 8 15.13 1.65 3.02
N LYS A 9 15.90 1.48 4.11
CA LYS A 9 17.08 0.60 4.13
C LYS A 9 16.71 -0.86 3.83
N VAL A 10 15.62 -1.37 4.42
CA VAL A 10 15.16 -2.74 4.13
C VAL A 10 14.79 -2.91 2.66
N PHE A 11 14.06 -1.96 2.06
CA PHE A 11 13.74 -2.01 0.63
C PHE A 11 15.00 -1.91 -0.24
N GLN A 12 16.02 -1.14 0.16
CA GLN A 12 17.32 -1.09 -0.55
C GLN A 12 18.05 -2.42 -0.52
N GLU A 13 18.03 -3.13 0.62
CA GLU A 13 18.64 -4.46 0.70
C GLU A 13 17.85 -5.49 -0.10
N TRP A 14 16.50 -5.45 -0.05
CA TRP A 14 15.67 -6.30 -0.90
C TRP A 14 15.91 -6.06 -2.39
N ASN A 15 16.16 -4.83 -2.81
CA ASN A 15 16.47 -4.52 -4.21
C ASN A 15 17.81 -5.11 -4.70
N LYS A 16 18.62 -5.73 -3.82
CA LYS A 16 19.85 -6.44 -4.20
C LYS A 16 19.68 -7.97 -4.26
N THR A 17 18.44 -8.45 -4.09
CA THR A 17 18.08 -9.87 -4.06
C THR A 17 17.22 -10.24 -5.27
N GLU A 18 16.51 -11.36 -5.23
CA GLU A 18 15.51 -11.74 -6.23
C GLU A 18 14.35 -10.73 -6.38
N LEU A 19 14.20 -9.80 -5.44
CA LEU A 19 13.21 -8.73 -5.49
C LEU A 19 13.67 -7.49 -6.27
N ASP A 20 14.88 -7.49 -6.84
CA ASP A 20 15.38 -6.39 -7.67
C ASP A 20 14.37 -6.04 -8.77
N SER A 21 13.75 -4.87 -8.62
CA SER A 21 12.71 -4.40 -9.53
C SER A 21 12.49 -2.91 -9.36
N PHE A 22 12.07 -2.27 -10.45
CA PHE A 22 11.76 -0.84 -10.45
C PHE A 22 10.80 -0.41 -9.34
N LEU A 23 9.79 -1.22 -9.02
CA LEU A 23 8.82 -0.89 -7.96
C LEU A 23 9.44 -0.95 -6.55
N ILE A 24 10.39 -1.84 -6.30
CA ILE A 24 11.09 -1.94 -5.02
C ILE A 24 12.06 -0.76 -4.87
N GLU A 25 12.80 -0.43 -5.92
CA GLU A 25 13.70 0.74 -5.97
C GLU A 25 12.95 2.05 -5.65
N ILE A 26 11.88 2.38 -6.41
CA ILE A 26 11.15 3.63 -6.16
C ILE A 26 10.47 3.64 -4.78
N THR A 27 10.12 2.47 -4.23
CA THR A 27 9.55 2.40 -2.87
C THR A 27 10.59 2.78 -1.82
N ALA A 28 11.83 2.31 -1.97
CA ALA A 28 12.93 2.74 -1.12
C ALA A 28 13.16 4.26 -1.19
N ASP A 29 13.10 4.83 -2.38
CA ASP A 29 13.28 6.27 -2.59
C ASP A 29 12.13 7.11 -2.03
N ILE A 30 10.89 6.67 -2.21
CA ILE A 30 9.69 7.33 -1.66
C ILE A 30 9.75 7.37 -0.13
N LEU A 31 10.17 6.27 0.52
CA LEU A 31 10.22 6.18 1.98
C LEU A 31 11.20 7.21 2.59
N LYS A 32 12.37 7.42 1.98
CA LYS A 32 13.37 8.40 2.46
C LYS A 32 13.11 9.84 2.02
N PHE A 33 12.17 10.07 1.11
CA PHE A 33 11.92 11.39 0.56
C PHE A 33 11.36 12.36 1.62
N ARG A 34 12.00 13.53 1.75
CA ARG A 34 11.64 14.59 2.70
C ARG A 34 11.00 15.77 1.96
N ASP A 35 9.97 16.33 2.57
CA ASP A 35 9.30 17.55 2.13
C ASP A 35 10.13 18.79 2.55
N SER A 36 9.70 19.97 2.11
CA SER A 36 10.31 21.29 2.39
C SER A 36 10.50 21.61 3.88
N ASP A 37 9.73 20.98 4.78
CA ASP A 37 9.85 21.12 6.23
C ASP A 37 10.82 20.10 6.87
N GLY A 38 11.52 19.30 6.06
CA GLY A 38 12.48 18.28 6.50
C GLY A 38 11.85 16.98 7.00
N LYS A 39 10.52 16.85 7.03
CA LYS A 39 9.82 15.63 7.45
C LYS A 39 9.53 14.73 6.25
N HIS A 40 9.35 13.43 6.48
CA HIS A 40 8.97 12.49 5.42
C HIS A 40 7.67 12.92 4.73
N LEU A 41 7.67 12.89 3.40
CA LEU A 41 6.50 13.28 2.62
C LEU A 41 5.38 12.23 2.70
N LEU A 42 5.73 10.94 2.69
CA LEU A 42 4.77 9.83 2.57
C LEU A 42 3.61 9.90 3.59
N PRO A 43 3.82 10.15 4.90
CA PRO A 43 2.74 10.27 5.88
C PRO A 43 1.76 11.43 5.64
N LYS A 44 2.14 12.41 4.81
CA LYS A 44 1.30 13.57 4.49
C LYS A 44 0.40 13.34 3.28
N ILE A 45 0.64 12.27 2.52
CA ILE A 45 -0.14 11.94 1.32
C ILE A 45 -1.49 11.35 1.75
N ARG A 46 -2.57 11.83 1.14
CA ARG A 46 -3.92 11.29 1.36
C ARG A 46 -3.97 9.83 0.89
N ASP A 47 -4.36 8.93 1.80
CA ASP A 47 -4.49 7.48 1.60
C ASP A 47 -5.76 7.11 0.81
N SER A 48 -5.88 7.66 -0.40
CA SER A 48 -6.99 7.46 -1.33
C SER A 48 -6.44 7.22 -2.74
N ALA A 49 -6.29 5.95 -3.10
CA ALA A 49 -5.66 5.56 -4.35
C ALA A 49 -6.57 5.78 -5.56
N GLY A 50 -6.11 6.57 -6.53
CA GLY A 50 -6.78 6.74 -7.81
C GLY A 50 -6.61 5.54 -8.75
N GLN A 51 -7.50 5.42 -9.74
CA GLN A 51 -7.39 4.41 -10.81
C GLN A 51 -8.04 4.91 -12.11
N LYS A 52 -7.49 4.52 -13.26
CA LYS A 52 -8.00 4.89 -14.60
C LYS A 52 -8.79 3.79 -15.31
N GLY A 53 -8.95 2.62 -14.68
CA GLY A 53 -9.81 1.53 -15.16
C GLY A 53 -9.11 0.26 -15.66
N THR A 54 -7.86 0.31 -16.09
CA THR A 54 -7.15 -0.87 -16.66
C THR A 54 -7.07 -2.06 -15.69
N GLY A 55 -6.82 -1.81 -14.40
CA GLY A 55 -6.85 -2.87 -13.38
C GLY A 55 -8.24 -3.49 -13.21
N LYS A 56 -9.29 -2.66 -13.23
CA LYS A 56 -10.69 -3.12 -13.18
C LYS A 56 -11.05 -3.99 -14.38
N TRP A 57 -10.61 -3.63 -15.59
CA TRP A 57 -10.84 -4.42 -16.80
C TRP A 57 -10.19 -5.81 -16.71
N THR A 58 -9.01 -5.92 -16.09
CA THR A 58 -8.34 -7.20 -15.87
C THR A 58 -9.17 -8.10 -14.95
N ALA A 59 -9.69 -7.55 -13.85
CA ALA A 59 -10.55 -8.29 -12.93
C ALA A 59 -11.88 -8.72 -13.58
N ILE A 60 -12.48 -7.88 -14.42
CA ILE A 60 -13.70 -8.22 -15.19
C ILE A 60 -13.41 -9.35 -16.18
N SER A 61 -12.32 -9.25 -16.94
CA SER A 61 -11.94 -10.28 -17.92
C SER A 61 -11.70 -11.63 -17.24
N ALA A 62 -11.07 -11.62 -16.06
CA ALA A 62 -10.86 -12.83 -15.27
C ALA A 62 -12.18 -13.55 -14.94
N LEU A 63 -13.23 -12.80 -14.59
CA LEU A 63 -14.56 -13.35 -14.34
C LEU A 63 -15.22 -13.88 -15.62
N GLU A 64 -15.10 -13.15 -16.74
CA GLU A 64 -15.66 -13.55 -18.04
C GLU A 64 -15.04 -14.86 -18.55
N TYR A 65 -13.73 -15.03 -18.38
CA TYR A 65 -13.02 -16.25 -18.79
C TYR A 65 -13.04 -17.36 -17.73
N GLY A 66 -13.58 -17.12 -16.54
CA GLY A 66 -13.57 -18.09 -15.44
C GLY A 66 -12.17 -18.42 -14.91
N VAL A 67 -11.23 -17.46 -14.95
CA VAL A 67 -9.84 -17.64 -14.51
C VAL A 67 -9.62 -16.97 -13.14
N PRO A 68 -9.03 -17.66 -12.15
CA PRO A 68 -8.90 -17.13 -10.79
C PRO A 68 -7.74 -16.13 -10.65
N VAL A 69 -7.98 -14.87 -11.00
CA VAL A 69 -7.00 -13.76 -10.85
C VAL A 69 -7.26 -12.96 -9.56
N THR A 70 -7.25 -13.66 -8.43
CA THR A 70 -7.70 -13.12 -7.12
C THR A 70 -6.86 -11.94 -6.63
N LEU A 71 -5.53 -12.02 -6.70
CA LEU A 71 -4.64 -10.98 -6.19
C LEU A 71 -4.84 -9.63 -6.90
N ILE A 72 -5.02 -9.64 -8.23
CA ILE A 72 -5.28 -8.41 -8.98
C ILE A 72 -6.68 -7.86 -8.64
N GLY A 73 -7.68 -8.75 -8.46
CA GLY A 73 -9.00 -8.36 -7.98
C GLY A 73 -8.95 -7.65 -6.63
N GLU A 74 -8.26 -8.23 -5.65
CA GLU A 74 -8.07 -7.63 -4.33
C GLU A 74 -7.28 -6.32 -4.39
N ALA A 75 -6.29 -6.20 -5.28
CA ALA A 75 -5.59 -4.94 -5.49
C ALA A 75 -6.53 -3.83 -6.02
N VAL A 76 -7.53 -4.17 -6.84
CA VAL A 76 -8.58 -3.22 -7.26
C VAL A 76 -9.51 -2.88 -6.10
N PHE A 77 -9.95 -3.87 -5.33
CA PHE A 77 -10.83 -3.63 -4.18
C PHE A 77 -10.18 -2.82 -3.07
N ALA A 78 -8.89 -3.03 -2.80
CA ALA A 78 -8.13 -2.21 -1.84
C ALA A 78 -8.11 -0.72 -2.25
N ARG A 79 -8.00 -0.41 -3.55
CA ARG A 79 -8.09 0.98 -4.05
C ARG A 79 -9.49 1.55 -3.86
N CYS A 80 -10.53 0.78 -4.17
CA CYS A 80 -11.91 1.16 -3.91
C CYS A 80 -12.14 1.45 -2.41
N LEU A 81 -11.68 0.57 -1.52
CA LEU A 81 -11.78 0.74 -0.07
C LEU A 81 -11.01 1.98 0.42
N SER A 82 -9.83 2.24 -0.14
CA SER A 82 -9.05 3.44 0.21
C SER A 82 -9.80 4.74 -0.15
N SER A 83 -10.57 4.73 -1.23
CA SER A 83 -11.39 5.87 -1.67
C SER A 83 -12.56 6.16 -0.73
N LEU A 84 -13.03 5.18 0.03
CA LEU A 84 -14.05 5.33 1.09
C LEU A 84 -13.46 5.97 2.37
N LYS A 85 -12.66 7.03 2.22
CA LYS A 85 -11.89 7.63 3.33
C LYS A 85 -12.76 8.07 4.49
N ASP A 86 -13.84 8.78 4.21
CA ASP A 86 -14.69 9.35 5.25
C ASP A 86 -15.42 8.24 6.02
N GLU A 87 -15.92 7.22 5.32
CA GLU A 87 -16.52 6.03 5.93
C GLU A 87 -15.51 5.27 6.81
N ARG A 88 -14.28 5.05 6.34
CA ARG A 88 -13.22 4.41 7.14
C ARG A 88 -12.91 5.19 8.42
N VAL A 89 -12.84 6.52 8.33
CA VAL A 89 -12.59 7.38 9.50
C VAL A 89 -13.75 7.29 10.50
N GLN A 90 -15.01 7.31 10.04
CA GLN A 90 -16.15 7.14 10.96
C GLN A 90 -16.18 5.73 11.57
N ALA A 91 -15.98 4.69 10.76
CA ALA A 91 -15.95 3.31 11.22
C ALA A 91 -14.86 3.08 12.28
N SER A 92 -13.68 3.68 12.14
CA SER A 92 -12.58 3.56 13.10
C SER A 92 -12.89 4.06 14.52
N LYS A 93 -13.91 4.91 14.67
CA LYS A 93 -14.38 5.41 15.99
C LYS A 93 -15.36 4.45 16.66
N LEU A 94 -16.01 3.59 15.88
CA LEU A 94 -17.08 2.69 16.33
C LEU A 94 -16.60 1.24 16.44
N LEU A 95 -15.74 0.80 15.54
CA LEU A 95 -15.23 -0.56 15.45
C LEU A 95 -13.89 -0.66 16.17
N THR A 96 -13.77 -1.60 17.11
CA THR A 96 -12.52 -1.85 17.86
C THR A 96 -11.84 -3.10 17.31
N GLY A 97 -10.56 -2.99 16.96
CA GLY A 97 -9.73 -4.12 16.55
C GLY A 97 -9.07 -4.84 17.75
N PRO A 98 -8.47 -6.01 17.52
CA PRO A 98 -7.65 -6.66 18.54
C PRO A 98 -6.48 -5.75 18.96
N LYS A 99 -6.07 -5.84 20.23
CA LYS A 99 -4.88 -5.12 20.70
C LYS A 99 -3.66 -5.69 20.01
N ALA A 100 -2.89 -4.83 19.34
CA ALA A 100 -1.64 -5.22 18.71
C ALA A 100 -0.69 -5.77 19.79
N GLN A 101 -0.36 -7.06 19.70
CA GLN A 101 0.65 -7.67 20.54
C GLN A 101 2.00 -7.43 19.88
N ALA A 102 2.97 -6.90 20.62
CA ALA A 102 4.32 -6.77 20.09
C ALA A 102 4.84 -8.16 19.75
N PHE A 103 5.34 -8.35 18.53
CA PHE A 103 6.02 -9.57 18.13
C PHE A 103 7.18 -9.81 19.08
N SER A 104 7.15 -10.92 19.83
CA SER A 104 8.08 -11.13 20.95
C SER A 104 9.43 -11.70 20.54
N GLY A 105 9.60 -12.13 19.27
CA GLY A 105 10.80 -12.86 18.84
C GLY A 105 10.87 -14.24 19.44
#